data_AF-A0A7Y2NK36-F1
#
_entry.id   AF-A0A7Y2NK36-F1
#
_cell.length_a   1.000
_cell.length_b   1.000
_cell.length_c   1.000
_cell.angle_alpha   90.00
_cell.angle_beta   90.00
_cell.angle_gamma   90.00
#
_symmetry.space_group_name_H-M   'P 1'
#
loop_
_entity.id
_entity.type
_entity.pdbx_description
1 polymer ?
#
loop_
_entity_poly.entity_id
_entity_poly.type
_entity_poly.pdbx_seq_one_letter_code
_entity_poly.pdbx_strand_id
1 'polypeptide(L)'
;MERTSGQKARLGLFVILSTIIFVAAVYLIGQRQEMFRKTYMISAFFQNINGLQKGNNVRYSGIDIGTVNAIEMKNDTSIRIVMRIDEKIITHIKTNAIATIGSDGLVGNMIVNIVPGKGDAPVIKDGDTIQTFSKIGADDILSTLSVSSENAAILTSDLLKITDAMINGDGTLALLLNDTTMSRDLKQSVTNIKKASYSATRSIDEFNNIIAAFSEDETSILGTLLHDSISGQKLKSVVTNLESTSHEIDSVVTQINFLIDDFNSGEGALNYLVHDTTLVHSLQQTIDNINEGTAKFSKNMDALKNNFLFRGYFKKLERQKKREERKANKSVD
;
A
#
# COMPACT_ATOMS: atom_id res chain seq x y z
N MET A 1 -67.46 7.88 -57.61
CA MET A 1 -68.20 8.70 -56.62
C MET A 1 -67.32 9.86 -56.20
N GLU A 2 -67.53 11.05 -56.75
CA GLU A 2 -66.80 12.25 -56.34
C GLU A 2 -67.23 12.67 -54.93
N ARG A 3 -66.29 12.75 -53.98
CA ARG A 3 -66.59 13.20 -52.63
C ARG A 3 -66.98 14.68 -52.66
N THR A 4 -68.21 14.98 -52.26
CA THR A 4 -68.78 16.33 -52.15
C THR A 4 -67.91 17.21 -51.24
N SER A 5 -67.71 18.47 -51.60
CA SER A 5 -66.78 19.41 -50.93
C SER A 5 -66.97 19.53 -49.41
N GLY A 6 -68.19 19.33 -48.90
CA GLY A 6 -68.47 19.31 -47.46
C GLY A 6 -67.85 18.11 -46.70
N GLN A 7 -67.67 16.95 -47.35
CA GLN A 7 -67.02 15.80 -46.74
C GLN A 7 -65.50 16.02 -46.59
N LYS A 8 -64.88 16.72 -47.56
CA LYS A 8 -63.47 17.10 -47.51
C LYS A 8 -63.20 18.12 -46.40
N ALA A 9 -64.09 19.09 -46.21
CA ALA A 9 -63.97 20.08 -45.13
C ALA A 9 -64.11 19.46 -43.72
N ARG A 10 -65.05 18.53 -43.52
CA ARG A 10 -65.19 17.79 -42.25
C ARG A 10 -63.97 16.94 -41.93
N LEU A 11 -63.39 16.30 -42.94
CA LEU A 11 -62.15 15.53 -42.77
C LEU A 11 -60.98 16.45 -42.40
N GLY A 12 -60.82 17.59 -43.08
CA GLY A 12 -59.80 18.59 -42.75
C GLY A 12 -59.93 19.10 -41.31
N LEU A 13 -61.14 19.42 -40.86
CA LEU A 13 -61.40 19.86 -39.49
C LEU A 13 -61.06 18.77 -38.46
N PHE A 14 -61.42 17.51 -38.73
CA PHE A 14 -61.08 16.38 -37.87
C PHE A 14 -59.57 16.19 -37.73
N VAL A 15 -58.83 16.29 -38.84
CA VAL A 15 -57.37 16.19 -38.84
C VAL A 15 -56.75 17.32 -38.02
N ILE A 16 -57.18 18.57 -38.23
CA ILE A 16 -56.68 19.74 -37.47
C ILE A 16 -56.94 19.58 -35.97
N LEU A 17 -58.16 19.21 -35.57
CA LEU A 17 -58.51 19.00 -34.16
C LEU A 17 -57.68 17.87 -33.55
N SER A 18 -57.50 16.76 -34.27
CA SER A 18 -56.68 15.63 -33.81
C SER A 18 -55.21 16.02 -33.66
N THR A 19 -54.66 16.81 -34.58
CA THR A 19 -53.29 17.33 -34.49
C THR A 19 -53.12 18.26 -33.30
N ILE A 20 -54.07 19.17 -33.04
CA ILE A 20 -54.03 20.07 -31.88
C ILE A 20 -54.05 19.27 -30.57
N ILE A 21 -54.94 18.29 -30.46
CA ILE A 21 -55.03 17.43 -29.26
C ILE A 21 -53.74 16.61 -29.09
N PHE A 22 -53.17 16.08 -30.18
CA PHE A 22 -51.90 15.35 -30.14
C PHE A 22 -50.73 16.23 -29.66
N VAL A 23 -50.60 17.44 -30.22
CA VAL A 23 -49.55 18.39 -29.80
C VAL A 23 -49.75 18.80 -28.35
N ALA A 24 -50.98 19.06 -27.91
CA ALA A 24 -51.30 19.37 -26.51
C ALA A 24 -50.95 18.20 -25.57
N ALA A 25 -51.25 16.96 -25.97
CA ALA A 25 -50.90 15.77 -25.19
C ALA A 25 -49.39 15.61 -25.06
N VAL A 26 -48.63 15.73 -26.17
CA VAL A 26 -47.15 15.66 -26.14
C VAL A 26 -46.57 16.78 -25.27
N TYR A 27 -47.10 18.00 -25.37
CA TYR A 27 -46.68 19.13 -24.54
C TYR A 27 -46.93 18.88 -23.05
N LEU A 28 -48.13 18.43 -22.68
CA LEU A 28 -48.48 18.12 -21.28
C LEU A 28 -47.63 16.97 -20.71
N ILE A 29 -47.31 15.96 -21.53
CA ILE A 29 -46.40 14.88 -21.14
C ILE A 29 -44.98 15.42 -20.93
N GLY A 30 -44.47 16.23 -21.85
CA GLY A 30 -43.13 16.85 -21.74
C GLY A 30 -42.99 17.78 -20.54
N GLN A 31 -44.05 18.54 -20.22
CA GLN A 31 -44.10 19.41 -19.04
C GLN A 31 -44.12 18.60 -17.74
N ARG A 32 -44.89 17.49 -17.69
CA ARG A 32 -44.95 16.60 -16.52
C ARG A 32 -43.66 15.80 -16.28
N GLN A 33 -42.92 15.48 -17.34
CA GLN A 33 -41.61 14.82 -17.22
C GLN A 33 -40.48 15.78 -16.82
N GLU A 34 -40.82 17.05 -16.54
CA GLU A 34 -39.89 18.07 -16.04
C GLU A 34 -38.65 18.27 -16.94
N MET A 35 -38.79 17.97 -18.24
CA MET A 35 -37.72 18.01 -19.27
C MET A 35 -37.18 19.42 -19.53
N PHE A 36 -37.86 20.47 -19.03
CA PHE A 36 -37.53 21.87 -19.24
C PHE A 36 -37.04 22.60 -17.97
N ARG A 37 -36.67 21.86 -16.91
CA ARG A 37 -36.11 22.48 -15.69
C ARG A 37 -34.70 23.01 -15.96
N LYS A 38 -34.37 24.15 -15.34
CA LYS A 38 -32.99 24.63 -15.26
C LYS A 38 -32.18 23.65 -14.42
N THR A 39 -31.01 23.30 -14.91
CA THR A 39 -30.09 22.36 -14.26
C THR A 39 -28.70 22.94 -14.26
N TYR A 40 -27.92 22.60 -13.23
CA TYR A 40 -26.53 22.99 -13.08
C TYR A 40 -25.63 21.81 -13.37
N MET A 41 -24.53 22.07 -14.06
CA MET A 41 -23.49 21.10 -14.40
C MET A 41 -22.35 21.21 -13.39
N ILE A 42 -22.17 20.20 -12.55
CA ILE A 42 -21.10 20.15 -11.54
C ILE A 42 -20.13 19.03 -11.90
N SER A 43 -18.83 19.28 -11.78
CA SER A 43 -17.78 18.30 -12.08
C SER A 43 -17.14 17.72 -10.83
N ALA A 44 -16.64 16.50 -10.93
CA ALA A 44 -15.83 15.85 -9.90
C ALA A 44 -14.80 14.92 -10.56
N PHE A 45 -13.61 14.77 -9.97
CA PHE A 45 -12.52 13.96 -10.53
C PHE A 45 -12.26 12.72 -9.68
N PHE A 46 -12.29 11.54 -10.28
CA PHE A 46 -12.06 10.27 -9.61
C PHE A 46 -10.95 9.47 -10.30
N GLN A 47 -10.21 8.68 -9.53
CA GLN A 47 -9.23 7.74 -10.09
C GLN A 47 -9.89 6.46 -10.60
N ASN A 48 -10.92 6.00 -9.89
CA ASN A 48 -11.71 4.84 -10.26
C ASN A 48 -13.19 5.13 -10.02
N ILE A 49 -14.04 4.73 -10.97
CA ILE A 49 -15.47 4.98 -10.96
C ILE A 49 -16.30 3.71 -10.70
N ASN A 50 -15.66 2.57 -10.48
CA ASN A 50 -16.25 1.32 -9.98
C ASN A 50 -17.53 0.87 -10.73
N GLY A 51 -17.62 1.16 -12.03
CA GLY A 51 -18.78 0.79 -12.86
C GLY A 51 -19.92 1.81 -12.89
N LEU A 52 -19.69 3.06 -12.47
CA LEU A 52 -20.58 4.20 -12.70
C LEU A 52 -20.84 4.40 -14.20
N GLN A 53 -22.09 4.67 -14.54
CA GLN A 53 -22.56 4.86 -15.92
C GLN A 53 -23.31 6.19 -16.07
N LYS A 54 -23.35 6.69 -17.30
CA LYS A 54 -24.21 7.83 -17.66
C LYS A 54 -25.67 7.52 -17.30
N GLY A 55 -26.33 8.47 -16.66
CA GLY A 55 -27.71 8.35 -16.18
C GLY A 55 -27.83 7.80 -14.75
N ASN A 56 -26.75 7.35 -14.11
CA ASN A 56 -26.80 6.97 -12.69
C ASN A 56 -27.16 8.16 -11.80
N ASN A 57 -27.82 7.89 -10.67
CA ASN A 57 -28.31 8.92 -9.76
C ASN A 57 -27.16 9.65 -9.07
N VAL A 58 -27.40 10.94 -8.81
CA VAL A 58 -26.58 11.77 -7.94
C VAL A 58 -27.44 12.15 -6.73
N ARG A 59 -26.93 11.85 -5.53
CA ARG A 59 -27.60 12.12 -4.27
C ARG A 59 -26.88 13.18 -3.47
N TYR A 60 -27.62 14.00 -2.74
CA TYR A 60 -27.08 14.87 -1.71
C TYR A 60 -27.65 14.47 -0.36
N SER A 61 -26.78 14.04 0.57
CA SER A 61 -27.19 13.58 1.91
C SER A 61 -28.33 12.54 1.87
N GLY A 62 -28.34 11.67 0.87
CA GLY A 62 -29.33 10.60 0.70
C GLY A 62 -30.56 10.96 -0.15
N ILE A 63 -30.73 12.22 -0.56
CA ILE A 63 -31.84 12.67 -1.42
C ILE A 63 -31.39 12.66 -2.88
N ASP A 64 -32.22 12.15 -3.81
CA ASP A 64 -31.94 12.22 -5.25
C ASP A 64 -32.05 13.68 -5.75
N ILE A 65 -30.97 14.19 -6.34
CA ILE A 65 -30.86 15.60 -6.76
C ILE A 65 -30.47 15.78 -8.22
N GLY A 66 -30.17 14.69 -8.91
CA GLY A 66 -29.62 14.77 -10.26
C GLY A 66 -29.17 13.43 -10.82
N THR A 67 -28.46 13.52 -11.95
CA THR A 67 -27.97 12.35 -12.69
C THR A 67 -26.59 12.61 -13.29
N VAL A 68 -25.82 11.54 -13.49
CA VAL A 68 -24.53 11.60 -14.21
C VAL A 68 -24.80 11.91 -15.68
N ASN A 69 -24.32 13.05 -16.15
CA ASN A 69 -24.49 13.52 -17.52
C ASN A 69 -23.41 12.98 -18.47
N ALA A 70 -22.15 13.01 -18.03
CA ALA A 70 -21.01 12.56 -18.83
C ALA A 70 -19.88 12.00 -17.95
N ILE A 71 -19.09 11.11 -18.56
CA ILE A 71 -17.91 10.49 -17.97
C ILE A 71 -16.79 10.67 -19.00
N GLU A 72 -15.75 11.42 -18.63
CA GLU A 72 -14.64 11.77 -19.51
C GLU A 72 -13.32 11.35 -18.88
N MET A 73 -12.52 10.55 -19.59
CA MET A 73 -11.14 10.30 -19.18
C MET A 73 -10.30 11.53 -19.53
N LYS A 74 -9.62 12.13 -18.53
CA LYS A 74 -8.76 13.31 -18.75
C LYS A 74 -7.31 12.93 -18.96
N ASN A 75 -6.85 11.89 -18.27
CA ASN A 75 -5.56 11.24 -18.45
C ASN A 75 -5.65 9.80 -17.89
N ASP A 76 -4.51 9.09 -17.85
CA ASP A 76 -4.44 7.68 -17.45
C ASP A 76 -4.85 7.41 -15.99
N THR A 77 -4.95 8.45 -15.15
CA THR A 77 -5.22 8.31 -13.70
C THR A 77 -6.41 9.16 -13.22
N SER A 78 -7.08 9.90 -14.10
CA SER A 78 -8.10 10.87 -13.73
C SER A 78 -9.29 10.86 -14.67
N ILE A 79 -10.47 10.61 -14.10
CA ILE A 79 -11.76 10.54 -14.76
C ILE A 79 -12.63 11.70 -14.25
N ARG A 80 -13.02 12.59 -15.16
CA ARG A 80 -13.97 13.68 -14.88
C ARG A 80 -15.40 13.18 -15.04
N ILE A 81 -16.18 13.34 -13.99
CA ILE A 81 -17.61 13.06 -13.95
C ILE A 81 -18.37 14.38 -13.99
N VAL A 82 -19.20 14.56 -15.01
CA VAL A 82 -20.10 15.73 -15.13
C VAL A 82 -21.49 15.31 -14.66
N MET A 83 -21.99 15.99 -13.65
CA MET A 83 -23.28 15.73 -12.99
C MET A 83 -24.25 16.85 -13.32
N ARG A 84 -25.47 16.49 -13.67
CA ARG A 84 -26.58 17.41 -13.88
C ARG A 84 -27.45 17.43 -12.63
N ILE A 85 -27.47 18.56 -11.93
CA ILE A 85 -28.17 18.76 -10.64
C ILE A 85 -29.35 19.72 -10.82
N ASP A 86 -30.44 19.45 -10.12
CA ASP A 86 -31.64 20.28 -10.11
C ASP A 86 -31.42 21.60 -9.36
N GLU A 87 -31.84 22.73 -9.95
CA GLU A 87 -31.68 24.09 -9.40
C GLU A 87 -32.20 24.23 -7.96
N LYS A 88 -33.26 23.49 -7.60
CA LYS A 88 -33.90 23.55 -6.26
C LYS A 88 -32.95 23.23 -5.10
N ILE A 89 -31.91 22.44 -5.34
CA ILE A 89 -30.99 21.99 -4.28
C ILE A 89 -29.66 22.76 -4.30
N ILE A 90 -29.37 23.54 -5.34
CA ILE A 90 -28.08 24.24 -5.49
C ILE A 90 -27.78 25.16 -4.30
N THR A 91 -28.79 25.82 -3.74
CA THR A 91 -28.64 26.68 -2.55
C THR A 91 -28.12 25.94 -1.30
N HIS A 92 -28.23 24.62 -1.27
CA HIS A 92 -27.77 23.78 -0.16
C HIS A 92 -26.38 23.17 -0.39
N ILE A 93 -25.84 23.24 -1.62
CA ILE A 93 -24.55 22.67 -1.98
C ILE A 93 -23.50 23.78 -1.96
N LYS A 94 -22.49 23.61 -1.11
CA LYS A 94 -21.35 24.51 -0.99
C LYS A 94 -20.16 24.01 -1.82
N THR A 95 -19.23 24.90 -2.16
CA THR A 95 -18.02 24.56 -2.94
C THR A 95 -17.09 23.57 -2.24
N ASN A 96 -17.16 23.45 -0.92
CA ASN A 96 -16.41 22.47 -0.12
C ASN A 96 -17.11 21.10 -0.01
N ALA A 97 -18.23 20.88 -0.71
CA ALA A 97 -18.90 19.59 -0.72
C ALA A 97 -17.98 18.49 -1.26
N ILE A 98 -18.18 17.27 -0.78
CA ILE A 98 -17.36 16.11 -1.11
C ILE A 98 -18.22 15.09 -1.86
N ALA A 99 -17.77 14.68 -3.04
CA ALA A 99 -18.38 13.61 -3.82
C ALA A 99 -17.67 12.28 -3.55
N THR A 100 -18.47 11.23 -3.36
CA THR A 100 -18.02 9.84 -3.21
C THR A 100 -18.81 8.95 -4.15
N ILE A 101 -18.17 7.94 -4.72
CA ILE A 101 -18.86 6.92 -5.52
C ILE A 101 -19.13 5.72 -4.61
N GLY A 102 -20.35 5.21 -4.62
CA GLY A 102 -20.76 4.05 -3.84
C GLY A 102 -21.94 3.33 -4.48
N SER A 103 -22.22 2.11 -4.03
CA SER A 103 -23.40 1.36 -4.45
C SER A 103 -24.65 1.88 -3.74
N ASP A 104 -25.79 1.84 -4.44
CA ASP A 104 -27.10 2.07 -3.82
C ASP A 104 -27.50 0.84 -2.99
N GLY A 105 -27.19 0.88 -1.69
CA GLY A 105 -27.30 -0.28 -0.79
C GLY A 105 -26.16 -1.28 -0.98
N LEU A 106 -26.38 -2.53 -0.56
CA LEU A 106 -25.35 -3.57 -0.55
C LEU A 106 -25.09 -4.19 -1.93
N VAL A 107 -26.11 -4.26 -2.78
CA VAL A 107 -26.04 -4.80 -4.16
C VAL A 107 -26.89 -3.91 -5.07
N GLY A 108 -26.32 -2.77 -5.49
CA GLY A 108 -27.05 -1.78 -6.26
C GLY A 108 -26.24 -1.19 -7.41
N ASN A 109 -26.90 -0.33 -8.19
CA ASN A 109 -26.21 0.49 -9.16
C ASN A 109 -25.27 1.47 -8.44
N MET A 110 -24.18 1.85 -9.12
CA MET A 110 -23.30 2.88 -8.61
C MET A 110 -24.00 4.23 -8.66
N ILE A 111 -23.83 5.03 -7.62
CA ILE A 111 -24.35 6.39 -7.50
C ILE A 111 -23.25 7.32 -7.04
N VAL A 112 -23.41 8.60 -7.33
CA VAL A 112 -22.55 9.65 -6.76
C VAL A 112 -23.25 10.19 -5.52
N ASN A 113 -22.63 10.07 -4.36
CA ASN A 113 -23.10 10.66 -3.11
C ASN A 113 -22.29 11.93 -2.82
N ILE A 114 -22.97 13.06 -2.79
CA ILE A 114 -22.44 14.35 -2.38
C ILE A 114 -22.82 14.58 -0.91
N VAL A 115 -21.84 14.93 -0.09
CA VAL A 115 -22.04 15.29 1.32
C VAL A 115 -21.54 16.70 1.59
N PRO A 116 -22.15 17.44 2.53
CA PRO A 116 -21.69 18.76 2.91
C PRO A 116 -20.26 18.70 3.47
N GLY A 117 -19.42 19.64 3.04
CA GLY A 117 -18.10 19.84 3.63
C GLY A 117 -18.19 20.47 5.02
N LYS A 118 -17.11 20.35 5.79
CA LYS A 118 -16.99 21.03 7.10
C LYS A 118 -16.69 22.52 6.89
N GLY A 119 -17.26 23.37 7.75
CA GLY A 119 -17.02 24.82 7.77
C GLY A 119 -17.95 25.62 6.86
N ASP A 120 -17.72 26.93 6.81
CA ASP A 120 -18.45 27.83 5.93
C ASP A 120 -17.76 27.97 4.57
N ALA A 121 -18.56 27.99 3.50
CA ALA A 121 -18.09 28.02 2.13
C ALA A 121 -19.20 28.59 1.24
N PRO A 122 -18.86 29.27 0.13
CA PRO A 122 -19.84 29.83 -0.78
C PRO A 122 -20.67 28.73 -1.45
N VAL A 123 -21.87 29.11 -1.89
CA VAL A 123 -22.74 28.26 -2.71
C VAL A 123 -22.08 27.97 -4.06
N ILE A 124 -22.27 26.75 -4.55
CA ILE A 124 -21.71 26.29 -5.82
C ILE A 124 -22.34 27.01 -7.03
N LYS A 125 -21.54 27.24 -8.07
CA LYS A 125 -21.96 27.82 -9.35
C LYS A 125 -22.00 26.77 -10.46
N ASP A 126 -22.65 27.13 -11.56
CA ASP A 126 -22.67 26.28 -12.75
C ASP A 126 -21.25 26.12 -13.32
N GLY A 127 -20.84 24.88 -13.59
CA GLY A 127 -19.51 24.51 -14.06
C GLY A 127 -18.47 24.23 -12.96
N ASP A 128 -18.79 24.45 -11.69
CA ASP A 128 -17.86 24.26 -10.59
C ASP A 128 -17.43 22.80 -10.42
N THR A 129 -16.27 22.62 -9.78
CA THR A 129 -15.73 21.31 -9.43
C THR A 129 -15.72 21.12 -7.92
N ILE A 130 -16.22 19.97 -7.47
CA ILE A 130 -16.22 19.59 -6.04
C ILE A 130 -15.13 18.55 -5.74
N GLN A 131 -14.68 18.53 -4.48
CA GLN A 131 -13.66 17.59 -4.03
C GLN A 131 -14.21 16.17 -4.01
N THR A 132 -13.32 15.19 -4.14
CA THR A 132 -13.69 13.77 -4.15
C THR A 132 -12.96 13.00 -3.07
N PHE A 133 -13.62 11.94 -2.59
CA PHE A 133 -13.00 10.95 -1.72
C PHE A 133 -13.33 9.55 -2.25
N SER A 134 -12.30 8.82 -2.68
CA SER A 134 -12.42 7.42 -3.08
C SER A 134 -12.50 6.54 -1.84
N LYS A 135 -13.65 5.88 -1.63
CA LYS A 135 -13.75 4.82 -0.62
C LYS A 135 -13.05 3.57 -1.16
N ILE A 136 -12.22 2.93 -0.35
CA ILE A 136 -11.65 1.61 -0.65
C ILE A 136 -12.82 0.62 -0.81
N GLY A 137 -12.84 -0.14 -1.90
CA GLY A 137 -13.89 -1.13 -2.15
C GLY A 137 -13.78 -2.28 -1.15
N ALA A 138 -14.91 -2.91 -0.82
CA ALA A 138 -14.90 -4.13 0.00
C ALA A 138 -14.02 -5.21 -0.64
N ASP A 139 -14.07 -5.34 -1.98
CA ASP A 139 -13.26 -6.30 -2.73
C ASP A 139 -11.75 -6.07 -2.58
N ASP A 140 -11.31 -4.80 -2.56
CA ASP A 140 -9.90 -4.44 -2.36
C ASP A 140 -9.43 -4.78 -0.94
N ILE A 141 -10.28 -4.53 0.07
CA ILE A 141 -10.00 -4.90 1.47
C ILE A 141 -9.91 -6.42 1.59
N LEU A 142 -10.86 -7.16 1.01
CA LEU A 142 -10.89 -8.62 1.08
C LEU A 142 -9.66 -9.24 0.38
N SER A 143 -9.27 -8.71 -0.78
CA SER A 143 -8.07 -9.13 -1.50
C SER A 143 -6.80 -8.87 -0.67
N THR A 144 -6.67 -7.67 -0.13
CA THR A 144 -5.52 -7.28 0.71
C THR A 144 -5.44 -8.13 1.97
N LEU A 145 -6.57 -8.39 2.64
CA LEU A 145 -6.63 -9.26 3.81
C LEU A 145 -6.22 -10.69 3.47
N SER A 146 -6.69 -11.24 2.34
CA SER A 146 -6.32 -12.58 1.90
C SER A 146 -4.81 -12.69 1.68
N VAL A 147 -4.22 -11.79 0.90
CA VAL A 147 -2.77 -11.77 0.62
C VAL A 147 -1.96 -11.55 1.90
N SER A 148 -2.40 -10.62 2.75
CA SER A 148 -1.74 -10.34 4.03
C SER A 148 -1.77 -11.56 4.96
N SER A 149 -2.90 -12.26 5.04
CA SER A 149 -3.05 -13.47 5.87
C SER A 149 -2.17 -14.62 5.38
N GLU A 150 -2.05 -14.80 4.06
CA GLU A 150 -1.19 -15.82 3.47
C GLU A 150 0.29 -15.51 3.70
N ASN A 151 0.70 -14.25 3.49
CA ASN A 151 2.06 -13.81 3.81
C ASN A 151 2.38 -13.99 5.29
N ALA A 152 1.45 -13.65 6.19
CA ALA A 152 1.62 -13.84 7.62
C ALA A 152 1.80 -15.32 7.98
N ALA A 153 1.00 -16.22 7.38
CA ALA A 153 1.14 -17.66 7.58
C ALA A 153 2.52 -18.18 7.15
N ILE A 154 2.99 -17.76 5.96
CA ILE A 154 4.31 -18.17 5.44
C ILE A 154 5.43 -17.67 6.35
N LEU A 155 5.43 -16.37 6.67
CA LEU A 155 6.47 -15.76 7.51
C LEU A 155 6.49 -16.38 8.92
N THR A 156 5.31 -16.68 9.48
CA THR A 156 5.19 -17.31 10.79
C THR A 156 5.66 -18.77 10.74
N SER A 157 5.39 -19.49 9.66
CA SER A 157 5.90 -20.85 9.43
C SER A 157 7.42 -20.87 9.29
N ASP A 158 8.01 -19.93 8.54
CA ASP A 158 9.45 -19.85 8.41
C ASP A 158 10.12 -19.44 9.72
N LEU A 159 9.50 -18.52 10.47
CA LEU A 159 9.95 -18.18 11.81
C LEU A 159 9.89 -19.39 12.74
N LEU A 160 8.81 -20.18 12.71
CA LEU A 160 8.68 -21.40 13.49
C LEU A 160 9.81 -22.40 13.18
N LYS A 161 10.15 -22.61 11.90
CA LYS A 161 11.28 -23.48 11.51
C LYS A 161 12.61 -22.99 12.08
N ILE A 162 12.86 -21.67 12.04
CA ILE A 162 14.08 -21.08 12.57
C ILE A 162 14.13 -21.26 14.10
N THR A 163 13.03 -20.98 14.79
CA THR A 163 12.92 -21.12 16.25
C THR A 163 13.07 -22.58 16.69
N ASP A 164 12.43 -23.53 15.99
CA ASP A 164 12.58 -24.96 16.26
C ASP A 164 14.02 -25.44 16.04
N ALA A 165 14.66 -25.00 14.95
CA ALA A 165 16.05 -25.31 14.68
C ALA A 165 16.97 -24.79 15.81
N MET A 166 16.74 -23.55 16.26
CA MET A 166 17.48 -22.96 17.38
C MET A 166 17.30 -23.71 18.70
N ILE A 167 16.06 -24.05 19.08
CA ILE A 167 15.77 -24.75 20.34
C ILE A 167 16.32 -26.17 20.35
N ASN A 168 16.21 -26.89 19.23
CA ASN A 168 16.68 -28.27 19.14
C ASN A 168 18.21 -28.39 18.99
N GLY A 169 18.93 -27.26 18.85
CA GLY A 169 20.38 -27.27 18.63
C GLY A 169 20.78 -27.53 17.17
N ASP A 170 19.82 -27.54 16.26
CA ASP A 170 20.03 -27.77 14.83
C ASP A 170 20.30 -26.45 14.10
N GLY A 171 21.47 -26.32 13.48
CA GLY A 171 21.84 -25.16 12.66
C GLY A 171 22.96 -24.30 13.22
N THR A 172 23.56 -23.46 12.37
CA THR A 172 24.79 -22.72 12.68
C THR A 172 24.62 -21.73 13.84
N LEU A 173 23.47 -21.06 13.93
CA LEU A 173 23.14 -20.18 15.05
C LEU A 173 22.92 -20.98 16.34
N ALA A 174 22.19 -22.09 16.28
CA ALA A 174 21.95 -22.96 17.42
C ALA A 174 23.27 -23.51 18.00
N LEU A 175 24.19 -23.94 17.14
CA LEU A 175 25.53 -24.39 17.53
C LEU A 175 26.39 -23.28 18.15
N LEU A 176 26.30 -22.04 17.63
CA LEU A 176 27.02 -20.91 18.22
C LEU A 176 26.46 -20.49 19.59
N LEU A 177 25.16 -20.65 19.78
CA LEU A 177 24.42 -20.14 20.94
C LEU A 177 24.28 -21.17 22.08
N ASN A 178 24.18 -22.47 21.75
CA ASN A 178 23.87 -23.54 22.71
C ASN A 178 25.08 -24.47 23.00
N ASP A 179 26.09 -24.51 22.11
CA ASP A 179 27.31 -25.29 22.37
C ASP A 179 28.28 -24.50 23.26
N THR A 180 28.35 -24.92 24.53
CA THR A 180 29.29 -24.37 25.52
C THR A 180 30.77 -24.42 25.06
N THR A 181 31.11 -25.25 24.07
CA THR A 181 32.45 -25.36 23.48
C THR A 181 32.72 -24.20 22.54
N MET A 182 31.79 -23.90 21.63
CA MET A 182 31.96 -22.82 20.65
C MET A 182 31.97 -21.45 21.34
N SER A 183 31.10 -21.21 22.33
CA SER A 183 31.12 -19.96 23.10
C SER A 183 32.43 -19.80 23.90
N ARG A 184 32.98 -20.91 24.40
CA ARG A 184 34.29 -20.94 25.08
C ARG A 184 35.43 -20.63 24.11
N ASP A 185 35.42 -21.25 22.93
CA ASP A 185 36.44 -21.04 21.90
C ASP A 185 36.39 -19.61 21.34
N LEU A 186 35.20 -19.03 21.20
CA LEU A 186 35.02 -17.63 20.84
C LEU A 186 35.60 -16.71 21.93
N LYS A 187 35.26 -16.93 23.20
CA LYS A 187 35.81 -16.15 24.32
C LYS A 187 37.33 -16.27 24.41
N GLN A 188 37.87 -17.46 24.16
CA GLN A 188 39.31 -17.70 24.11
C GLN A 188 39.95 -16.97 22.92
N SER A 189 39.31 -16.97 21.75
CA SER A 189 39.77 -16.25 20.56
C SER A 189 39.79 -14.75 20.79
N VAL A 190 38.74 -14.18 21.38
CA VAL A 190 38.68 -12.76 21.79
C VAL A 190 39.80 -12.45 22.78
N THR A 191 40.06 -13.33 23.74
CA THR A 191 41.17 -13.17 24.70
C THR A 191 42.54 -13.19 24.01
N ASN A 192 42.74 -14.08 23.05
CA ASN A 192 43.98 -14.17 22.28
C ASN A 192 44.18 -12.96 21.38
N ILE A 193 43.12 -12.48 20.72
CA ILE A 193 43.12 -11.26 19.91
C ILE A 193 43.47 -10.06 20.78
N LYS A 194 42.88 -9.94 21.98
CA LYS A 194 43.21 -8.88 22.94
C LYS A 194 44.68 -8.90 23.35
N LYS A 195 45.23 -10.09 23.65
CA LYS A 195 46.66 -10.24 23.96
C LYS A 195 47.54 -9.86 22.77
N ALA A 196 47.21 -10.34 21.57
CA ALA A 196 47.94 -10.00 20.35
C ALA A 196 47.91 -8.50 20.07
N SER A 197 46.77 -7.83 20.28
CA SER A 197 46.64 -6.38 20.16
C SER A 197 47.55 -5.65 21.13
N TYR A 198 47.56 -6.02 22.41
CA TYR A 198 48.47 -5.39 23.38
C TYR A 198 49.95 -5.62 23.04
N SER A 199 50.31 -6.82 22.57
CA SER A 199 51.66 -7.09 22.10
C SER A 199 52.02 -6.22 20.89
N ALA A 200 51.08 -6.04 19.94
CA ALA A 200 51.28 -5.16 18.79
C ALA A 200 51.48 -3.70 19.20
N THR A 201 50.63 -3.16 20.08
CA THR A 201 50.79 -1.80 20.63
C THR A 201 52.16 -1.62 21.27
N ARG A 202 52.58 -2.57 22.11
CA ARG A 202 53.90 -2.53 22.74
C ARG A 202 55.04 -2.59 21.73
N SER A 203 54.94 -3.44 20.71
CA SER A 203 55.94 -3.50 19.65
C SER A 203 56.00 -2.20 18.84
N ILE A 204 54.88 -1.53 18.61
CA ILE A 204 54.84 -0.19 17.98
C ILE A 204 55.56 0.83 18.87
N ASP A 205 55.31 0.83 20.17
CA ASP A 205 55.97 1.74 21.11
C ASP A 205 57.49 1.51 21.14
N GLU A 206 57.92 0.25 21.25
CA GLU A 206 59.34 -0.14 21.20
C GLU A 206 59.96 0.28 19.85
N PHE A 207 59.23 0.11 18.75
CA PHE A 207 59.69 0.51 17.42
C PHE A 207 59.78 2.02 17.25
N ASN A 208 58.82 2.78 17.76
CA ASN A 208 58.84 4.25 17.76
C ASN A 208 60.04 4.77 18.58
N ASN A 209 60.35 4.13 19.71
CA ASN A 209 61.54 4.46 20.51
C ASN A 209 62.85 4.19 19.76
N ILE A 210 62.93 3.07 19.01
CA ILE A 210 64.07 2.77 18.14
C ILE A 210 64.18 3.82 17.02
N ILE A 211 63.09 4.14 16.33
CA ILE A 211 63.08 5.16 15.28
C ILE A 211 63.60 6.48 15.84
N ALA A 212 63.09 6.92 17.00
CA ALA A 212 63.52 8.15 17.65
C ALA A 212 65.02 8.15 18.00
N ALA A 213 65.55 7.02 18.48
CA ALA A 213 66.95 6.89 18.86
C ALA A 213 67.93 6.91 17.66
N PHE A 214 67.51 6.41 16.49
CA PHE A 214 68.35 6.35 15.29
C PHE A 214 68.04 7.45 14.26
N SER A 215 66.98 8.23 14.45
CA SER A 215 66.68 9.39 13.60
C SER A 215 67.68 10.55 13.76
N GLU A 216 68.47 10.58 14.83
CA GLU A 216 69.52 11.60 15.03
C GLU A 216 70.88 11.23 14.41
N ASP A 217 71.13 9.95 14.10
CA ASP A 217 72.38 9.48 13.50
C ASP A 217 72.20 9.17 12.01
N GLU A 218 72.44 10.20 11.18
CA GLU A 218 72.36 10.15 9.71
C GLU A 218 73.28 9.08 9.08
N THR A 219 74.34 8.65 9.79
CA THR A 219 75.35 7.72 9.26
C THR A 219 75.03 6.26 9.52
N SER A 220 74.10 5.96 10.42
CA SER A 220 73.67 4.59 10.70
C SER A 220 72.80 4.06 9.57
N ILE A 221 72.89 2.75 9.25
CA ILE A 221 72.07 2.09 8.22
C ILE A 221 70.57 2.38 8.43
N LEU A 222 70.13 2.43 9.70
CA LEU A 222 68.75 2.72 10.06
C LEU A 222 68.41 4.21 9.87
N GLY A 223 69.30 5.12 10.25
CA GLY A 223 69.16 6.56 10.02
C GLY A 223 69.14 6.91 8.52
N THR A 224 69.95 6.26 7.70
CA THR A 224 69.94 6.44 6.23
C THR A 224 68.67 5.88 5.59
N LEU A 225 68.13 4.76 6.11
CA LEU A 225 66.85 4.18 5.64
C LEU A 225 65.62 4.99 6.07
N LEU A 226 65.68 5.64 7.24
CA LEU A 226 64.61 6.52 7.73
C LEU A 226 64.59 7.85 6.97
N HIS A 227 65.76 8.37 6.59
CA HIS A 227 65.89 9.57 5.76
C HIS A 227 65.70 9.30 4.26
N ASP A 228 65.79 8.04 3.81
CA ASP A 228 65.38 7.66 2.46
C ASP A 228 63.86 7.87 2.29
N SER A 229 63.51 8.74 1.34
CA SER A 229 62.13 9.21 1.14
C SER A 229 61.12 8.08 0.89
N ILE A 230 61.55 6.94 0.34
CA ILE A 230 60.67 5.81 0.03
C ILE A 230 60.59 4.83 1.20
N SER A 231 61.74 4.46 1.78
CA SER A 231 61.79 3.47 2.87
C SER A 231 61.23 4.02 4.19
N GLY A 232 61.53 5.29 4.52
CA GLY A 232 60.98 5.97 5.69
C GLY A 232 59.46 6.13 5.61
N GLN A 233 58.92 6.43 4.42
CA GLN A 233 57.47 6.49 4.21
C GLN A 233 56.80 5.12 4.41
N LYS A 234 57.40 4.03 3.91
CA LYS A 234 56.88 2.67 4.13
C LYS A 234 56.88 2.29 5.60
N LEU A 235 57.95 2.59 6.35
CA LEU A 235 58.00 2.36 7.80
C LEU A 235 56.89 3.13 8.52
N LYS A 236 56.74 4.43 8.21
CA LYS A 236 55.68 5.26 8.80
C LYS A 236 54.29 4.70 8.50
N SER A 237 54.03 4.27 7.27
CA SER A 237 52.77 3.63 6.91
C SER A 237 52.51 2.31 7.66
N VAL A 238 53.55 1.48 7.86
CA VAL A 238 53.40 0.25 8.67
C VAL A 238 53.03 0.58 10.10
N VAL A 239 53.69 1.56 10.73
CA VAL A 239 53.37 2.01 12.09
C VAL A 239 51.94 2.54 12.18
N THR A 240 51.56 3.47 11.29
CA THR A 240 50.21 4.04 11.28
C THR A 240 49.13 2.97 11.02
N ASN A 241 49.38 2.01 10.13
CA ASN A 241 48.45 0.92 9.87
C ASN A 241 48.31 -0.02 11.08
N LEU A 242 49.42 -0.32 11.76
CA LEU A 242 49.40 -1.15 12.97
C LEU A 242 48.69 -0.45 14.13
N GLU A 243 48.87 0.87 14.28
CA GLU A 243 48.19 1.69 15.28
C GLU A 243 46.67 1.73 15.02
N SER A 244 46.27 2.00 13.77
CA SER A 244 44.87 1.95 13.33
C SER A 244 44.26 0.55 13.57
N THR A 245 44.97 -0.50 13.15
CA THR A 245 44.52 -1.89 13.33
C THR A 245 44.35 -2.23 14.82
N SER A 246 45.27 -1.78 15.68
CA SER A 246 45.18 -2.00 17.13
C SER A 246 43.94 -1.32 17.73
N HIS A 247 43.63 -0.10 17.29
CA HIS A 247 42.41 0.59 17.74
C HIS A 247 41.14 -0.08 17.21
N GLU A 248 41.13 -0.52 15.96
CA GLU A 248 40.01 -1.27 15.37
C GLU A 248 39.76 -2.58 16.13
N ILE A 249 40.82 -3.32 16.45
CA ILE A 249 40.73 -4.56 17.23
C ILE A 249 40.16 -4.30 18.63
N ASP A 250 40.62 -3.26 19.33
CA ASP A 250 40.11 -2.92 20.66
C ASP A 250 38.61 -2.57 20.64
N SER A 251 38.18 -1.82 19.61
CA SER A 251 36.78 -1.51 19.37
C SER A 251 35.94 -2.76 19.09
N VAL A 252 36.42 -3.65 18.21
CA VAL A 252 35.74 -4.92 17.88
C VAL A 252 35.65 -5.83 19.11
N VAL A 253 36.72 -5.95 19.90
CA VAL A 253 36.73 -6.74 21.14
C VAL A 253 35.73 -6.18 22.15
N THR A 254 35.64 -4.85 22.26
CA THR A 254 34.67 -4.19 23.14
C THR A 254 33.23 -4.45 22.69
N GLN A 255 32.95 -4.37 21.38
CA GLN A 255 31.63 -4.67 20.82
C GLN A 255 31.25 -6.15 21.01
N ILE A 256 32.19 -7.07 20.82
CA ILE A 256 31.95 -8.50 21.04
C ILE A 256 31.66 -8.79 22.51
N ASN A 257 32.40 -8.18 23.45
CA ASN A 257 32.12 -8.35 24.88
C ASN A 257 30.73 -7.80 25.24
N PHE A 258 30.36 -6.63 24.71
CA PHE A 258 29.02 -6.08 24.89
C PHE A 258 27.93 -7.05 24.38
N LEU A 259 28.09 -7.63 23.18
CA LEU A 259 27.14 -8.60 22.63
C LEU A 259 27.06 -9.90 23.47
N ILE A 260 28.19 -10.38 23.99
CA ILE A 260 28.23 -11.56 24.86
C ILE A 260 27.53 -11.26 26.19
N ASP A 261 27.72 -10.07 26.75
CA ASP A 261 27.09 -9.66 28.01
C ASP A 261 25.58 -9.42 27.83
N ASP A 262 25.17 -8.74 26.75
CA ASP A 262 23.77 -8.54 26.36
C ASP A 262 23.05 -9.89 26.18
N PHE A 263 23.69 -10.84 25.51
CA PHE A 263 23.16 -12.20 25.39
C PHE A 263 23.03 -12.93 26.74
N ASN A 264 24.07 -12.90 27.57
CA ASN A 264 24.05 -13.57 28.89
C ASN A 264 23.09 -12.92 29.89
N SER A 265 22.73 -11.65 29.69
CA SER A 265 21.76 -10.95 30.52
C SER A 265 20.36 -11.57 30.42
N GLY A 266 20.08 -12.31 29.35
CA GLY A 266 18.76 -12.87 29.07
C GLY A 266 17.72 -11.81 28.69
N GLU A 267 18.13 -10.58 28.47
CA GLU A 267 17.27 -9.49 28.01
C GLU A 267 17.39 -9.37 26.47
N GLY A 268 16.27 -9.22 25.76
CA GLY A 268 16.27 -8.97 24.32
C GLY A 268 15.59 -10.02 23.43
N ALA A 269 15.30 -9.64 22.18
CA ALA A 269 14.50 -10.43 21.25
C ALA A 269 15.13 -11.78 20.88
N LEU A 270 16.46 -11.84 20.81
CA LEU A 270 17.18 -13.10 20.54
C LEU A 270 17.03 -14.09 21.70
N ASN A 271 16.99 -13.62 22.95
CA ASN A 271 16.77 -14.50 24.09
C ASN A 271 15.36 -15.13 24.06
N TYR A 272 14.33 -14.34 23.74
CA TYR A 272 12.97 -14.85 23.51
C TYR A 272 12.91 -15.86 22.37
N LEU A 273 13.70 -15.67 21.31
CA LEU A 273 13.77 -16.60 20.19
C LEU A 273 14.46 -17.93 20.53
N VAL A 274 15.43 -17.92 21.44
CA VAL A 274 16.28 -19.10 21.72
C VAL A 274 15.78 -19.90 22.91
N HIS A 275 15.27 -19.24 23.95
CA HIS A 275 14.95 -19.88 25.23
C HIS A 275 13.44 -19.98 25.51
N ASP A 276 12.60 -19.25 24.78
CA ASP A 276 11.17 -19.23 25.06
C ASP A 276 10.40 -20.32 24.29
N THR A 277 10.20 -21.46 24.94
CA THR A 277 9.32 -22.52 24.41
C THR A 277 7.87 -22.07 24.22
N THR A 278 7.43 -20.99 24.88
CA THR A 278 6.09 -20.42 24.70
C THR A 278 5.96 -19.67 23.37
N LEU A 279 7.07 -19.16 22.82
CA LEU A 279 7.08 -18.52 21.50
C LEU A 279 6.73 -19.53 20.40
N VAL A 280 7.37 -20.70 20.40
CA VAL A 280 7.05 -21.80 19.47
C VAL A 280 5.56 -22.15 19.55
N HIS A 281 5.05 -22.33 20.77
CA HIS A 281 3.63 -22.63 20.97
C HIS A 281 2.72 -21.51 20.44
N SER A 282 3.08 -20.25 20.67
CA SER A 282 2.33 -19.08 20.20
C SER A 282 2.36 -18.95 18.68
N LEU A 283 3.50 -19.23 18.04
CA LEU A 283 3.65 -19.24 16.59
C LEU A 283 2.81 -20.37 15.98
N GLN A 284 2.86 -21.58 16.56
CA GLN A 284 2.03 -22.71 16.14
C GLN A 284 0.53 -22.37 16.26
N GLN A 285 0.09 -21.87 17.41
CA GLN A 285 -1.30 -21.42 17.59
C GLN A 285 -1.69 -20.31 16.61
N THR A 286 -0.77 -19.40 16.30
CA THR A 286 -1.01 -18.33 15.32
C THR A 286 -1.23 -18.89 13.92
N ILE A 287 -0.40 -19.85 13.49
CA ILE A 287 -0.57 -20.54 12.21
C ILE A 287 -1.92 -21.28 12.18
N ASP A 288 -2.25 -22.00 13.25
CA ASP A 288 -3.51 -22.74 13.34
C ASP A 288 -4.71 -21.79 13.27
N ASN A 289 -4.67 -20.67 13.98
CA ASN A 289 -5.71 -19.63 13.96
C ASN A 289 -5.82 -18.95 12.59
N ILE A 290 -4.69 -18.66 11.93
CA ILE A 290 -4.69 -18.09 10.58
C ILE A 290 -5.30 -19.09 9.59
N ASN A 291 -4.91 -20.36 9.66
CA ASN A 291 -5.44 -21.41 8.78
C ASN A 291 -6.93 -21.62 8.99
N GLU A 292 -7.38 -21.73 10.25
CA GLU A 292 -8.79 -21.90 10.58
C GLU A 292 -9.61 -20.66 10.19
N GLY A 293 -9.10 -19.46 10.48
CA GLY A 293 -9.72 -18.19 10.12
C GLY A 293 -9.87 -18.03 8.62
N THR A 294 -8.82 -18.33 7.86
CA THR A 294 -8.81 -18.26 6.39
C THR A 294 -9.74 -19.30 5.78
N ALA A 295 -9.80 -20.51 6.34
CA ALA A 295 -10.73 -21.55 5.91
C ALA A 295 -12.19 -21.16 6.15
N LYS A 296 -12.53 -20.65 7.35
CA LYS A 296 -13.88 -20.14 7.68
C LYS A 296 -14.27 -18.97 6.78
N PHE A 297 -13.34 -18.04 6.56
CA PHE A 297 -13.55 -16.91 5.68
C PHE A 297 -13.81 -17.34 4.24
N SER A 298 -12.99 -18.25 3.70
CA SER A 298 -13.17 -18.81 2.36
C SER A 298 -14.54 -19.49 2.22
N LYS A 299 -14.94 -20.30 3.21
CA LYS A 299 -16.26 -20.94 3.26
C LYS A 299 -17.41 -19.92 3.28
N ASN A 300 -17.29 -18.86 4.07
CA ASN A 300 -18.28 -17.78 4.10
C ASN A 300 -18.35 -17.03 2.77
N MET A 301 -17.20 -16.79 2.15
CA MET A 301 -17.11 -16.14 0.85
C MET A 301 -17.78 -16.99 -0.24
N ASP A 302 -17.57 -18.30 -0.22
CA ASP A 302 -18.23 -19.22 -1.16
C ASP A 302 -19.74 -19.33 -0.91
N ALA A 303 -20.17 -19.30 0.35
CA ALA A 303 -21.59 -19.19 0.68
C ALA A 303 -22.19 -17.87 0.17
N LEU A 304 -21.48 -16.74 0.30
CA LEU A 304 -21.91 -15.45 -0.24
C LEU A 304 -21.99 -15.47 -1.77
N LYS A 305 -21.00 -16.04 -2.47
CA LYS A 305 -21.02 -16.21 -3.94
C LYS A 305 -22.24 -16.98 -4.43
N ASN A 306 -22.63 -18.01 -3.68
CA ASN A 306 -23.74 -18.89 -4.04
C ASN A 306 -25.11 -18.39 -3.53
N ASN A 307 -25.14 -17.40 -2.64
CA ASN A 307 -26.37 -16.81 -2.15
C ASN A 307 -27.10 -16.05 -3.27
N PHE A 308 -28.42 -16.25 -3.38
CA PHE A 308 -29.25 -15.68 -4.44
C PHE A 308 -29.15 -14.15 -4.54
N LEU A 309 -28.95 -13.45 -3.42
CA LEU A 309 -28.83 -11.98 -3.37
C LEU A 309 -27.56 -11.47 -4.05
N PHE A 310 -26.46 -12.22 -3.93
CA PHE A 310 -25.14 -11.77 -4.36
C PHE A 310 -24.64 -12.49 -5.62
N ARG A 311 -25.25 -13.61 -6.00
CA ARG A 311 -24.87 -14.40 -7.19
C ARG A 311 -24.82 -13.57 -8.47
N GLY A 312 -25.71 -12.58 -8.61
CA GLY A 312 -25.73 -11.66 -9.76
C GLY A 312 -24.51 -10.73 -9.80
N TYR A 313 -24.08 -10.22 -8.65
CA TYR A 313 -22.90 -9.39 -8.49
C TYR A 313 -21.62 -10.14 -8.86
N PHE A 314 -21.42 -11.33 -8.28
CA PHE A 314 -20.23 -12.14 -8.55
C PHE A 314 -20.14 -12.60 -10.01
N LYS A 315 -21.27 -12.96 -10.64
CA LYS A 315 -21.29 -13.27 -12.08
C LYS A 315 -20.92 -12.06 -12.95
N LYS A 316 -21.25 -10.84 -12.52
CA LYS A 316 -20.89 -9.60 -13.24
C LYS A 316 -19.39 -9.33 -13.14
N LEU A 317 -18.82 -9.45 -11.94
CA LEU A 317 -17.38 -9.36 -11.69
C LEU A 317 -16.59 -10.36 -12.54
N GLU A 318 -17.01 -11.63 -12.55
CA GLU A 318 -16.33 -12.69 -13.31
C GLU A 318 -16.34 -12.42 -14.82
N ARG A 319 -17.42 -11.81 -15.33
CA ARG A 319 -17.53 -11.36 -16.72
C ARG A 319 -16.65 -10.14 -17.02
N GLN A 320 -16.49 -9.21 -16.07
CA GLN A 320 -15.60 -8.06 -16.22
C GLN A 320 -14.14 -8.49 -16.27
N LYS A 321 -13.72 -9.34 -15.33
CA LYS A 321 -12.36 -9.89 -15.29
C LYS A 321 -12.00 -10.63 -16.60
N LYS A 322 -12.87 -11.51 -17.10
CA LYS A 322 -12.67 -12.18 -18.40
C LYS A 322 -12.59 -11.22 -19.59
N ARG A 323 -13.26 -10.06 -19.52
CA ARG A 323 -13.17 -9.04 -20.58
C ARG A 323 -11.85 -8.27 -20.50
N GLU A 324 -11.35 -8.01 -19.30
CA GLU A 324 -10.06 -7.37 -19.08
C GLU A 324 -8.91 -8.28 -19.51
N GLU A 325 -8.92 -9.55 -19.13
CA GLU A 325 -7.93 -10.55 -19.56
C GLU A 325 -7.91 -10.71 -21.09
N ARG A 326 -9.07 -10.73 -21.75
CA ARG A 326 -9.17 -10.75 -23.22
C ARG A 326 -8.66 -9.47 -23.89
N LYS A 327 -8.75 -8.32 -23.21
CA LYS A 327 -8.20 -7.06 -23.71
C LYS A 327 -6.68 -7.02 -23.53
N ALA A 328 -6.17 -7.46 -22.38
CA ALA A 328 -4.75 -7.56 -22.09
C ALA A 328 -4.03 -8.51 -23.06
N ASN A 329 -4.61 -9.68 -23.35
CA ASN A 329 -4.03 -10.60 -24.34
C ASN A 329 -4.09 -10.05 -25.77
N LYS A 330 -5.03 -9.17 -26.10
CA LYS A 330 -5.11 -8.53 -27.43
C LYS A 330 -4.19 -7.32 -27.61
N SER A 331 -3.60 -6.81 -26.54
CA SER A 331 -2.64 -5.70 -26.58
C SER A 331 -1.18 -6.16 -26.59
N VAL A 332 -0.94 -7.48 -26.53
CA VAL A 332 0.38 -8.12 -26.56
C VAL A 332 0.67 -8.80 -27.90
N ASP A 333 -0.34 -8.93 -28.77
CA ASP A 333 -0.25 -9.35 -30.18
C ASP A 333 -0.36 -8.13 -31.12
#